data_AF-A0A6H5L000-F1
#
_entry.id   AF-A0A6H5L000-F1
#
_cell.length_a   1.000
_cell.length_b   1.000
_cell.length_c   1.000
_cell.angle_alpha   90.00
_cell.angle_beta   90.00
_cell.angle_gamma   90.00
#
_symmetry.space_group_name_H-M   'P 1'
#
loop_
_entity.id
_entity.type
_entity.pdbx_description
1 polymer ?
#
loop_
_entity_poly.entity_id
_entity_poly.type
_entity_poly.pdbx_seq_one_letter_code
_entity_poly.pdbx_strand_id
1 'polypeptide(L)'
;MAEEEDDSLDALEYELNQMGLSVEDLQPPEDGQFDRRAMARVESARIMSRRFIERDRVKDRISAQTKGPVGGSVCRQRNHVTNKENLVDYKFRGSGLSLRSDLLVAWVADTGTSEIAIMAVGLTTREKRKEEAKNNIILQALTESSDLEALRREKRAIIEEERCLKALMDIEKSSGHRKAQMLAALRAEKQRHAAKADYRRRRFTDALESHFEKEAEVLREKHGVAPKATNTFSSFDG
;
A
#
# COMPACT_ATOMS: atom_id res chain seq x y z
N MET A 1 36.29 25.09 16.04
CA MET A 1 35.13 24.60 15.25
C MET A 1 35.51 24.31 13.79
N ALA A 2 36.78 24.35 13.39
CA ALA A 2 37.22 23.96 12.04
C ALA A 2 37.94 22.59 12.01
N GLU A 3 38.15 21.95 13.16
CA GLU A 3 38.93 20.69 13.26
C GLU A 3 38.05 19.42 13.26
N GLU A 4 36.72 19.53 13.33
CA GLU A 4 35.82 18.36 13.31
C GLU A 4 35.41 17.93 11.88
N GLU A 5 35.71 18.76 10.86
CA GLU A 5 35.40 18.44 9.47
C GLU A 5 36.50 17.58 8.82
N ASP A 6 37.76 17.75 9.24
CA ASP A 6 38.92 17.02 8.69
C ASP A 6 38.92 15.53 9.09
N ASP A 7 38.58 15.20 10.35
CA ASP A 7 38.47 13.81 10.83
C ASP A 7 37.39 13.00 10.07
N SER A 8 36.39 13.68 9.53
CA SER A 8 35.29 13.05 8.80
C SER A 8 35.66 12.68 7.35
N LEU A 9 36.59 13.45 6.75
CA LEU A 9 37.09 13.21 5.39
C LEU A 9 38.08 12.05 5.36
N ASP A 10 38.99 11.98 6.33
CA ASP A 10 39.96 10.89 6.46
C ASP A 10 39.28 9.53 6.72
N ALA A 11 38.21 9.54 7.52
CA ALA A 11 37.41 8.34 7.77
C ALA A 11 36.67 7.85 6.51
N LEU A 12 36.12 8.79 5.73
CA LEU A 12 35.45 8.48 4.46
C LEU A 12 36.44 7.95 3.41
N GLU A 13 37.64 8.52 3.32
CA GLU A 13 38.68 8.07 2.40
C GLU A 13 39.20 6.67 2.76
N TYR A 14 39.35 6.39 4.06
CA TYR A 14 39.71 5.05 4.53
C TYR A 14 38.64 4.00 4.19
N GLU A 15 37.36 4.32 4.37
CA GLU A 15 36.24 3.44 4.01
C GLU A 15 36.13 3.22 2.50
N LEU A 16 36.34 4.26 1.68
CA LEU A 16 36.33 4.15 0.22
C LEU A 16 37.49 3.28 -0.29
N ASN A 17 38.68 3.46 0.28
CA ASN A 17 39.86 2.66 -0.05
C ASN A 17 39.70 1.18 0.34
N GLN A 18 39.04 0.85 1.46
CA GLN A 18 38.70 -0.55 1.78
C GLN A 18 37.78 -1.20 0.75
N MET A 19 36.95 -0.40 0.07
CA MET A 19 36.03 -0.85 -0.97
C MET A 19 36.66 -0.82 -2.37
N GLY A 20 37.94 -0.46 -2.49
CA GLY A 20 38.68 -0.39 -3.74
C GLY A 20 38.25 0.76 -4.65
N LEU A 21 37.74 1.85 -4.08
CA LEU A 21 37.32 3.06 -4.79
C LEU A 21 38.16 4.23 -4.30
N SER A 22 38.73 5.04 -5.20
CA SER A 22 39.42 6.26 -4.79
C SER A 22 38.45 7.45 -4.72
N VAL A 23 38.83 8.50 -4.01
CA VAL A 23 38.05 9.74 -3.96
C VAL A 23 37.96 10.40 -5.35
N GLU A 24 38.96 10.18 -6.21
CA GLU A 24 38.92 10.64 -7.61
C GLU A 24 37.87 9.91 -8.45
N ASP A 25 37.54 8.64 -8.16
CA ASP A 25 36.47 7.90 -8.85
C ASP A 25 35.06 8.44 -8.56
N LEU A 26 34.92 9.32 -7.55
CA LEU A 26 33.68 10.00 -7.20
C LEU A 26 33.50 11.34 -7.92
N GLN A 27 34.55 11.86 -8.58
CA GLN A 27 34.44 13.07 -9.37
C GLN A 27 33.77 12.77 -10.72
N PRO A 28 32.73 13.51 -11.12
CA PRO A 28 32.14 13.35 -12.44
C PRO A 28 33.20 13.68 -13.49
N PRO A 29 33.38 12.86 -14.55
CA PRO A 29 34.35 13.17 -15.61
C PRO A 29 33.99 14.51 -16.25
N GLU A 30 34.98 15.40 -16.43
CA GLU A 30 34.78 16.74 -17.01
C GLU A 30 34.19 16.70 -18.42
N ASP A 31 34.32 15.57 -19.12
CA ASP A 31 33.90 15.38 -20.52
C ASP A 31 32.39 15.06 -20.72
N GLY A 32 31.56 15.14 -19.67
CA GLY A 32 30.10 15.07 -19.79
C GLY A 32 29.53 13.72 -20.26
N GLN A 33 30.36 12.69 -20.43
CA GLN A 33 29.91 11.31 -20.66
C GLN A 33 29.66 10.62 -19.31
N PHE A 34 28.41 10.66 -18.88
CA PHE A 34 27.95 9.95 -17.68
C PHE A 34 27.96 8.44 -17.90
N ASP A 35 29.05 7.78 -17.54
CA ASP A 35 29.10 6.32 -17.50
C ASP A 35 28.15 5.81 -16.41
N ARG A 36 26.97 5.33 -16.82
CA ARG A 36 25.95 4.73 -15.94
C ARG A 36 26.53 3.65 -15.01
N ARG A 37 27.58 2.97 -15.46
CA ARG A 37 28.30 1.93 -14.70
C ARG A 37 29.15 2.50 -13.56
N ALA A 38 29.73 3.70 -13.73
CA ALA A 38 30.45 4.39 -12.66
C ALA A 38 29.47 4.88 -11.59
N MET A 39 28.37 5.54 -11.98
CA MET A 39 27.32 5.98 -11.05
C MET A 39 26.71 4.83 -10.24
N ALA A 40 26.47 3.67 -10.86
CA ALA A 40 25.98 2.49 -10.15
C ALA A 40 26.99 1.96 -9.10
N ARG A 41 28.29 2.11 -9.33
CA ARG A 41 29.33 1.74 -8.33
C ARG A 41 29.35 2.73 -7.16
N VAL A 42 29.24 4.02 -7.45
CA VAL A 42 29.15 5.07 -6.42
C VAL A 42 27.89 4.90 -5.56
N GLU A 43 26.74 4.66 -6.20
CA GLU A 43 25.48 4.41 -5.48
C GLU A 43 25.52 3.14 -4.65
N SER A 44 26.09 2.05 -5.18
CA SER A 44 26.22 0.80 -4.42
C SER A 44 27.18 0.93 -3.23
N ALA A 45 28.28 1.68 -3.37
CA ALA A 45 29.17 2.03 -2.26
C ALA A 45 28.45 2.83 -1.17
N ARG A 46 27.66 3.86 -1.55
CA ARG A 46 26.86 4.68 -0.62
C ARG A 46 25.76 3.89 0.09
N ILE A 47 25.19 2.87 -0.56
CA ILE A 47 24.20 1.98 0.05
C ILE A 47 24.89 1.05 1.05
N MET A 48 26.07 0.53 0.69
CA MET A 48 26.83 -0.36 1.57
C MET A 48 27.35 0.37 2.82
N SER A 49 27.92 1.57 2.69
CA SER A 49 28.39 2.34 3.86
C SER A 49 27.26 2.63 4.85
N ARG A 50 26.08 3.03 4.36
CA ARG A 50 24.88 3.19 5.19
C ARG A 50 24.49 1.90 5.93
N ARG A 51 24.53 0.75 5.24
CA ARG A 51 24.22 -0.56 5.85
C ARG A 51 25.26 -0.99 6.88
N PHE A 52 26.54 -0.65 6.69
CA PHE A 52 27.59 -0.92 7.69
C PHE A 52 27.37 -0.09 8.95
N ILE A 53 27.12 1.21 8.81
CA ILE A 53 26.82 2.11 9.95
C ILE A 53 25.57 1.64 10.72
N GLU A 54 24.51 1.23 10.02
CA GLU A 54 23.31 0.66 10.65
C GLU A 54 23.61 -0.64 11.40
N ARG A 55 24.41 -1.53 10.79
CA ARG A 55 24.82 -2.79 11.42
C ARG A 55 25.63 -2.54 12.68
N ASP A 56 26.56 -1.61 12.66
CA ASP A 56 27.40 -1.29 13.81
C ASP A 56 26.59 -0.65 14.92
N ARG A 57 25.65 0.25 14.60
CA ARG A 57 24.67 0.77 15.57
C ARG A 57 23.84 -0.34 16.21
N VAL A 58 23.43 -1.35 15.45
CA VAL A 58 22.69 -2.51 16.01
C VAL A 58 23.60 -3.39 16.87
N LYS A 59 24.83 -3.63 16.43
CA LYS A 59 25.84 -4.37 17.19
C LYS A 59 26.17 -3.69 18.50
N ASP A 60 26.28 -2.37 18.52
CA ASP A 60 26.50 -1.57 19.73
C ASP A 60 25.29 -1.64 20.67
N ARG A 61 24.05 -1.58 20.14
CA ARG A 61 22.84 -1.78 20.95
C ARG A 61 22.79 -3.19 21.55
N ILE A 62 23.09 -4.24 20.79
CA ILE A 62 23.13 -5.61 21.28
C ILE A 62 24.27 -5.77 22.32
N SER A 63 25.42 -5.16 22.08
CA SER A 63 26.55 -5.17 23.02
C SER A 63 26.24 -4.41 24.30
N ALA A 64 25.50 -3.30 24.23
CA ALA A 64 25.03 -2.55 25.39
C ALA A 64 23.94 -3.30 26.16
N GLN A 65 23.03 -4.00 25.48
CA GLN A 65 22.01 -4.84 26.09
C GLN A 65 22.61 -6.06 26.79
N THR A 66 23.62 -6.70 26.18
CA THR A 66 24.34 -7.85 26.78
C THR A 66 25.27 -7.44 27.92
N LYS A 67 25.85 -6.23 27.88
CA LYS A 67 26.60 -5.61 29.00
C LYS A 67 25.72 -4.94 30.06
N GLY A 68 24.40 -4.90 29.84
CA GLY A 68 23.42 -4.44 30.83
C GLY A 68 23.46 -5.29 32.11
N PRO A 69 22.78 -4.86 33.19
CA PRO A 69 22.94 -5.38 34.56
C PRO A 69 22.64 -6.88 34.73
N VAL A 70 22.06 -7.53 33.71
CA VAL A 70 21.73 -8.96 33.70
C VAL A 70 22.92 -9.82 33.24
N GLY A 71 23.81 -9.33 32.37
CA GLY A 71 24.97 -10.09 31.86
C GLY A 71 26.16 -10.16 32.82
N GLY A 72 26.31 -9.16 33.69
CA GLY A 72 27.35 -9.12 34.74
C GLY A 72 27.03 -9.95 36.00
N SER A 73 25.80 -10.46 36.13
CA SER A 73 25.35 -11.24 37.29
C SER A 73 25.97 -12.65 37.33
N VAL A 74 26.11 -13.28 36.16
CA VAL A 74 26.55 -14.69 36.07
C VAL A 74 28.01 -14.84 36.49
N CYS A 75 28.87 -13.88 36.16
CA CYS A 75 30.28 -13.87 36.56
C CYS A 75 30.49 -13.43 38.02
N ARG A 76 29.63 -12.55 38.56
CA ARG A 76 29.68 -12.16 40.00
C ARG A 76 29.17 -13.27 40.93
N GLN A 77 28.20 -14.08 40.50
CA GLN A 77 27.70 -15.22 41.29
C GLN A 77 28.76 -16.29 41.55
N ARG A 78 29.65 -16.57 40.58
CA ARG A 78 30.73 -17.57 40.76
C ARG A 78 31.70 -17.20 41.88
N ASN A 79 32.06 -15.93 42.02
CA ASN A 79 33.00 -15.48 43.07
C ASN A 79 32.38 -15.44 44.47
N HIS A 80 31.05 -15.42 44.58
CA HIS A 80 30.36 -15.36 45.86
C HIS A 80 30.17 -16.75 46.51
N VAL A 81 30.18 -17.82 45.71
CA VAL A 81 30.07 -19.22 46.17
C VAL A 81 31.38 -19.67 46.81
N THR A 82 32.52 -19.41 46.15
CA THR A 82 33.84 -19.85 46.62
C THR A 82 34.26 -19.21 47.95
N ASN A 83 33.86 -17.96 48.21
CA ASN A 83 34.12 -17.30 49.49
C ASN A 83 33.28 -17.85 50.66
N LYS A 84 32.11 -18.43 50.39
CA LYS A 84 31.26 -19.02 51.44
C LYS A 84 31.75 -20.40 51.86
N GLU A 85 32.23 -21.20 50.90
CA GLU A 85 32.82 -22.52 51.18
C GLU A 85 34.02 -22.41 52.13
N ASN A 86 34.90 -21.43 51.90
CA ASN A 86 36.08 -21.20 52.76
C ASN A 86 35.75 -20.72 54.19
N LEU A 87 34.58 -20.09 54.39
CA LEU A 87 34.17 -19.58 55.71
C LEU A 87 33.59 -20.70 56.60
N VAL A 88 32.99 -21.73 56.00
CA VAL A 88 32.43 -22.88 56.72
C VAL A 88 33.54 -23.79 57.23
N ASP A 89 34.60 -24.00 56.45
CA ASP A 89 35.77 -24.78 56.84
C ASP A 89 36.55 -24.16 58.01
N TYR A 90 36.63 -22.82 58.07
CA TYR A 90 37.30 -22.13 59.17
C TYR A 90 36.53 -22.25 60.50
N LYS A 91 35.20 -22.23 60.46
CA LYS A 91 34.35 -22.31 61.66
C LYS A 91 34.22 -23.73 62.23
N PHE A 92 34.41 -24.76 61.39
CA PHE A 92 34.37 -26.16 61.82
C PHE A 92 35.65 -26.63 62.54
N ARG A 93 36.80 -25.98 62.31
CA ARG A 93 38.09 -26.36 62.93
C ARG A 93 38.31 -25.84 64.36
N GLY A 94 37.48 -24.91 64.85
CA GLY A 94 37.71 -24.20 66.12
C GLY A 94 36.86 -24.60 67.33
N SER A 95 35.84 -25.45 67.19
CA SER A 95 34.93 -25.77 68.30
C SER A 95 34.92 -27.26 68.64
N GLY A 96 35.59 -27.58 69.75
CA GLY A 96 35.45 -28.85 70.45
C GLY A 96 33.99 -29.07 70.87
N LEU A 97 33.56 -30.32 70.79
CA LEU A 97 32.17 -30.79 70.89
C LEU A 97 31.40 -30.23 72.10
N SER A 98 30.18 -29.71 71.84
CA SER A 98 28.95 -29.97 72.62
C SER A 98 27.72 -29.28 72.01
N LEU A 99 27.89 -28.25 71.17
CA LEU A 99 26.79 -27.49 70.55
C LEU A 99 26.41 -27.99 69.14
N ARG A 100 26.66 -29.26 68.83
CA ARG A 100 26.42 -29.80 67.48
C ARG A 100 24.94 -29.99 67.17
N SER A 101 24.12 -30.37 68.16
CA SER A 101 22.67 -30.52 67.98
C SER A 101 21.98 -29.18 67.76
N ASP A 102 22.31 -28.18 68.57
CA ASP A 102 21.58 -26.91 68.59
C ASP A 102 21.90 -26.04 67.37
N LEU A 103 23.14 -26.09 66.88
CA LEU A 103 23.54 -25.45 65.62
C LEU A 103 22.94 -26.15 64.40
N LEU A 104 22.80 -27.48 64.42
CA LEU A 104 22.11 -28.21 63.35
C LEU A 104 20.61 -27.88 63.32
N VAL A 105 19.96 -27.76 64.49
CA VAL A 105 18.55 -27.35 64.59
C VAL A 105 18.36 -25.91 64.10
N ALA A 106 19.24 -24.99 64.48
CA ALA A 106 19.21 -23.60 63.99
C ALA A 106 19.46 -23.52 62.48
N TRP A 107 20.42 -24.31 61.96
CA TRP A 107 20.70 -24.35 60.52
C TRP A 107 19.54 -24.96 59.72
N VAL A 108 18.92 -26.04 60.22
CA VAL A 108 17.73 -26.65 59.60
C VAL A 108 16.52 -25.71 59.65
N ALA A 109 16.36 -24.93 60.73
CA ALA A 109 15.34 -23.89 60.83
C ALA A 109 15.60 -22.71 59.86
N ASP A 110 16.86 -22.28 59.71
CA ASP A 110 17.26 -21.23 58.76
C ASP A 110 17.15 -21.70 57.30
N THR A 111 17.47 -22.96 56.99
CA THR A 111 17.27 -23.54 55.65
C THR A 111 15.78 -23.70 55.35
N GLY A 112 14.97 -24.16 56.30
CA GLY A 112 13.52 -24.28 56.11
C GLY A 112 12.82 -22.93 55.93
N THR A 113 13.20 -21.91 56.70
CA THR A 113 12.63 -20.56 56.58
C THR A 113 13.09 -19.85 55.30
N SER A 114 14.34 -20.05 54.87
CA SER A 114 14.84 -19.50 53.60
C SER A 114 14.22 -20.20 52.38
N GLU A 115 13.98 -21.52 52.43
CA GLU A 115 13.24 -22.24 51.39
C GLU A 115 11.78 -21.76 51.28
N ILE A 116 11.10 -21.55 52.42
CA ILE A 116 9.74 -20.97 52.45
C ILE A 116 9.75 -19.54 51.88
N ALA A 117 10.74 -18.72 52.23
CA ALA A 117 10.88 -17.37 51.69
C ALA A 117 11.15 -17.38 50.18
N ILE A 118 12.00 -18.30 49.68
CA ILE A 118 12.26 -18.49 48.24
C ILE A 118 11.00 -18.96 47.52
N MET A 119 10.23 -19.88 48.10
CA MET A 119 8.95 -20.32 47.54
C MET A 119 7.93 -19.18 47.51
N ALA A 120 7.82 -18.38 48.58
CA ALA A 120 6.94 -17.21 48.64
C ALA A 120 7.31 -16.14 47.58
N VAL A 121 8.61 -15.86 47.40
CA VAL A 121 9.10 -14.98 46.32
C VAL A 121 8.82 -15.60 44.93
N GLY A 122 8.95 -16.92 44.80
CA GLY A 122 8.59 -17.65 43.59
C GLY A 122 7.10 -17.58 43.23
N LEU A 123 6.22 -17.58 44.23
CA LEU A 123 4.78 -17.43 44.04
C LEU A 123 4.41 -16.01 43.61
N THR A 124 4.91 -14.99 44.31
CA THR A 124 4.64 -13.57 43.96
C THR A 124 5.18 -13.21 42.57
N THR A 125 6.34 -13.73 42.17
CA THR A 125 6.87 -13.53 40.81
C THR A 125 6.05 -14.24 39.75
N ARG A 126 5.51 -15.43 40.04
CA ARG A 126 4.57 -16.13 39.16
C ARG A 126 3.24 -15.40 39.02
N GLU A 127 2.73 -14.80 40.09
CA GLU A 127 1.52 -13.99 40.09
C GLU A 127 1.70 -12.73 39.25
N LYS A 128 2.79 -12.00 39.44
CA LYS A 128 3.14 -10.83 38.60
C LYS A 128 3.21 -11.19 37.13
N ARG A 129 3.86 -12.31 36.77
CA ARG A 129 3.91 -12.79 35.37
C ARG A 129 2.53 -13.16 34.82
N LYS A 130 1.65 -13.72 35.65
CA LYS A 130 0.27 -14.02 35.25
C LYS A 130 -0.53 -12.74 35.00
N GLU A 131 -0.36 -11.73 35.84
CA GLU A 131 -0.99 -10.41 35.67
C GLU A 131 -0.45 -9.69 34.44
N GLU A 132 0.85 -9.70 34.22
CA GLU A 132 1.49 -9.18 33.00
C GLU A 132 0.95 -9.89 31.75
N ALA A 133 0.85 -11.22 31.77
CA ALA A 133 0.28 -11.99 30.66
C ALA A 133 -1.19 -11.63 30.40
N LYS A 134 -2.01 -11.47 31.45
CA LYS A 134 -3.40 -11.03 31.31
C LYS A 134 -3.49 -9.63 30.71
N ASN A 135 -2.68 -8.70 31.22
CA ASN A 135 -2.65 -7.33 30.72
C ASN A 135 -2.20 -7.29 29.26
N ASN A 136 -1.21 -8.09 28.87
CA ASN A 136 -0.76 -8.20 27.49
C ASN A 136 -1.87 -8.75 26.58
N ILE A 137 -2.61 -9.77 27.01
CA ILE A 137 -3.75 -10.31 26.26
C ILE A 137 -4.84 -9.23 26.09
N ILE A 138 -5.13 -8.48 27.14
CA ILE A 138 -6.13 -7.39 27.08
C ILE A 138 -5.66 -6.30 26.12
N LEU A 139 -4.41 -5.85 26.23
CA LEU A 139 -3.86 -4.83 25.34
C LEU A 139 -3.87 -5.29 23.89
N GLN A 140 -3.51 -6.54 23.63
CA GLN A 140 -3.56 -7.14 22.30
C GLN A 140 -5.00 -7.20 21.77
N ALA A 141 -5.97 -7.63 22.59
CA ALA A 141 -7.37 -7.66 22.19
C ALA A 141 -7.92 -6.25 21.89
N LEU A 142 -7.50 -5.25 22.66
CA LEU A 142 -7.86 -3.85 22.41
C LEU A 142 -7.27 -3.34 21.10
N THR A 143 -5.99 -3.62 20.81
CA THR A 143 -5.38 -3.23 19.53
C THR A 143 -6.03 -3.95 18.35
N GLU A 144 -6.26 -5.27 18.47
CA GLU A 144 -6.94 -6.04 17.43
C GLU A 144 -8.37 -5.53 17.17
N SER A 145 -9.09 -5.13 18.22
CA SER A 145 -10.43 -4.54 18.07
C SER A 145 -10.39 -3.18 17.35
N SER A 146 -9.41 -2.33 17.66
CA SER A 146 -9.20 -1.04 16.98
C SER A 146 -8.86 -1.24 15.50
N ASP A 147 -7.99 -2.21 15.19
CA ASP A 147 -7.60 -2.55 13.82
C ASP A 147 -8.81 -3.05 13.02
N LEU A 148 -9.65 -3.91 13.62
CA LEU A 148 -10.90 -4.36 12.99
C LEU A 148 -11.87 -3.20 12.73
N GLU A 149 -11.94 -2.21 13.61
CA GLU A 149 -12.74 -1.01 13.38
C GLU A 149 -12.19 -0.12 12.28
N ALA A 150 -10.87 0.02 12.16
CA ALA A 150 -10.23 0.71 11.06
C ALA A 150 -10.55 0.03 9.72
N LEU A 151 -10.39 -1.29 9.64
CA LEU A 151 -10.75 -2.07 8.45
C LEU A 151 -12.24 -1.98 8.10
N ARG A 152 -13.12 -1.93 9.10
CA ARG A 152 -14.56 -1.71 8.86
C ARG A 152 -14.84 -0.32 8.31
N ARG A 153 -14.14 0.71 8.79
CA ARG A 153 -14.25 2.08 8.27
C ARG A 153 -13.75 2.16 6.82
N GLU A 154 -12.59 1.58 6.52
CA GLU A 154 -12.06 1.48 5.15
C GLU A 154 -13.01 0.73 4.22
N LYS A 155 -13.54 -0.42 4.65
CA LYS A 155 -14.53 -1.17 3.87
C LYS A 155 -15.76 -0.32 3.54
N ARG A 156 -16.25 0.49 4.49
CA ARG A 156 -17.38 1.39 4.25
C ARG A 156 -17.01 2.47 3.23
N ALA A 157 -15.83 3.07 3.37
CA ALA A 157 -15.33 4.06 2.42
C ALA A 157 -15.20 3.49 1.00
N ILE A 158 -14.65 2.29 0.85
CA ILE A 158 -14.55 1.59 -0.45
C ILE A 158 -15.94 1.37 -1.05
N ILE A 159 -16.92 0.91 -0.27
CA ILE A 159 -18.29 0.70 -0.76
C ILE A 159 -18.92 2.02 -1.21
N GLU A 160 -18.66 3.13 -0.50
CA GLU A 160 -19.14 4.45 -0.90
C GLU A 160 -18.49 4.93 -2.21
N GLU A 161 -17.19 4.73 -2.37
CA GLU A 161 -16.48 5.00 -3.62
C GLU A 161 -17.00 4.16 -4.79
N GLU A 162 -17.21 2.86 -4.59
CA GLU A 162 -17.80 1.97 -5.60
C GLU A 162 -19.20 2.44 -6.03
N ARG A 163 -20.02 2.90 -5.07
CA ARG A 163 -21.34 3.49 -5.37
C ARG A 163 -21.21 4.77 -6.20
N CYS A 164 -20.29 5.65 -5.84
CA CYS A 164 -20.01 6.88 -6.58
C CYS A 164 -19.52 6.60 -8.01
N LEU A 165 -18.59 5.65 -8.18
CA LEU A 165 -18.06 5.24 -9.48
C LEU A 165 -19.15 4.61 -10.36
N LYS A 166 -20.00 3.76 -9.77
CA LYS A 166 -21.14 3.18 -10.48
C LYS A 166 -22.12 4.26 -10.95
N ALA A 167 -22.45 5.22 -10.08
CA ALA A 167 -23.31 6.33 -10.44
C ALA A 167 -22.71 7.18 -11.57
N LEU A 168 -21.40 7.43 -11.53
CA LEU A 168 -20.69 8.16 -12.58
C LEU A 168 -20.70 7.39 -13.91
N MET A 169 -20.49 6.07 -13.88
CA MET A 169 -20.59 5.23 -15.07
C MET A 169 -22.02 5.21 -15.64
N ASP A 170 -23.05 5.21 -14.82
CA ASP A 170 -24.44 5.26 -15.27
C ASP A 170 -24.78 6.63 -15.91
N ILE A 171 -24.24 7.72 -15.37
CA ILE A 171 -24.30 9.06 -15.99
C ILE A 171 -23.55 9.05 -17.34
N GLU A 172 -22.38 8.43 -17.41
CA GLU A 172 -21.61 8.33 -18.65
C GLU A 172 -22.35 7.52 -19.72
N LYS A 173 -22.92 6.35 -19.36
CA LYS A 173 -23.70 5.51 -20.28
C LYS A 173 -24.94 6.22 -20.80
N SER A 174 -25.66 6.92 -19.92
CA SER A 174 -26.85 7.68 -20.30
C SER A 174 -26.50 8.92 -21.13
N SER A 175 -25.40 9.61 -20.84
CA SER A 175 -24.94 10.78 -21.58
C SER A 175 -24.22 10.46 -22.89
N GLY A 176 -23.58 9.29 -23.02
CA GLY A 176 -22.84 8.88 -24.21
C GLY A 176 -23.69 8.85 -25.48
N HIS A 177 -25.00 8.63 -25.34
CA HIS A 177 -25.95 8.63 -26.45
C HIS A 177 -26.59 9.99 -26.72
N ARG A 178 -26.34 11.02 -25.90
CA ARG A 178 -27.00 12.33 -26.02
C ARG A 178 -26.71 13.01 -27.36
N LYS A 179 -25.44 13.01 -27.80
CA LYS A 179 -25.05 13.55 -29.11
C LYS A 179 -25.65 12.75 -30.25
N ALA A 180 -25.66 11.42 -30.13
CA ALA A 180 -26.25 10.53 -31.14
C ALA A 180 -27.77 10.77 -31.28
N GLN A 181 -28.49 10.87 -30.16
CA GLN A 181 -29.93 11.19 -30.13
C GLN A 181 -30.22 12.58 -30.71
N MET A 182 -29.42 13.59 -30.35
CA MET A 182 -29.54 14.94 -30.91
C MET A 182 -29.35 14.95 -32.43
N LEU A 183 -28.32 14.26 -32.93
CA LEU A 183 -28.08 14.14 -34.38
C LEU A 183 -29.19 13.35 -35.08
N ALA A 184 -29.71 12.30 -34.46
CA ALA A 184 -30.83 11.53 -34.99
C ALA A 184 -32.11 12.38 -35.08
N ALA A 185 -32.39 13.18 -34.05
CA ALA A 185 -33.51 14.13 -34.05
C ALA A 185 -33.37 15.18 -35.16
N LEU A 186 -32.18 15.77 -35.33
CA LEU A 186 -31.91 16.74 -36.39
C LEU A 186 -32.06 16.12 -37.79
N ARG A 187 -31.58 14.89 -37.99
CA ARG A 187 -31.80 14.15 -39.25
C ARG A 187 -33.29 13.89 -39.50
N ALA A 188 -34.03 13.47 -38.48
CA ALA A 188 -35.47 13.23 -38.59
C ALA A 188 -36.25 14.51 -38.92
N GLU A 189 -35.88 15.64 -38.33
CA GLU A 189 -36.46 16.94 -38.66
C GLU A 189 -36.17 17.35 -40.11
N LYS A 190 -34.91 17.21 -40.56
CA LYS A 190 -34.53 17.47 -41.95
C LYS A 190 -35.31 16.59 -42.93
N GLN A 191 -35.47 15.30 -42.61
CA GLN A 191 -36.28 14.36 -43.40
C GLN A 191 -37.76 14.77 -43.43
N ARG A 192 -38.34 15.17 -42.30
CA ARG A 192 -39.72 15.69 -42.24
C ARG A 192 -39.90 16.93 -43.11
N HIS A 193 -38.97 17.87 -43.04
CA HIS A 193 -39.00 19.09 -43.86
C HIS A 193 -38.87 18.78 -45.35
N ALA A 194 -37.95 17.90 -45.73
CA ALA A 194 -37.78 17.43 -47.10
C ALA A 194 -39.05 16.76 -47.62
N ALA A 195 -39.60 15.80 -46.87
CA ALA A 195 -40.84 15.10 -47.23
C ALA A 195 -42.02 16.07 -47.39
N LYS A 196 -42.14 17.08 -46.52
CA LYS A 196 -43.19 18.12 -46.64
C LYS A 196 -42.99 19.00 -47.88
N ALA A 197 -41.75 19.32 -48.23
CA ALA A 197 -41.43 20.07 -49.45
C ALA A 197 -41.75 19.25 -50.70
N ASP A 198 -41.36 17.97 -50.72
CA ASP A 198 -41.62 17.07 -51.84
C ASP A 198 -43.11 16.78 -52.00
N TYR A 199 -43.86 16.64 -50.90
CA TYR A 199 -45.32 16.55 -50.95
C TYR A 199 -45.95 17.78 -51.61
N ARG A 200 -45.48 19.00 -51.27
CA ARG A 200 -45.97 20.23 -51.92
C ARG A 200 -45.62 20.27 -53.41
N ARG A 201 -44.40 19.85 -53.77
CA ARG A 201 -43.96 19.79 -55.18
C ARG A 201 -44.83 18.83 -55.96
N ARG A 202 -45.00 17.59 -55.47
CA ARG A 202 -45.86 16.57 -56.08
C ARG A 202 -47.30 17.06 -56.24
N ARG A 203 -47.88 17.59 -55.16
CA ARG A 203 -49.24 18.15 -55.22
C ARG A 203 -49.39 19.24 -56.29
N PHE A 204 -48.37 20.07 -56.48
CA PHE A 204 -48.40 21.11 -57.50
C PHE A 204 -48.22 20.55 -58.92
N THR A 205 -47.31 19.57 -59.11
CA THR A 205 -47.15 18.89 -60.41
C THR A 205 -48.42 18.15 -60.79
N ASP A 206 -49.03 17.39 -59.87
CA ASP A 206 -50.27 16.65 -60.12
C ASP A 206 -51.42 17.61 -60.50
N ALA A 207 -51.50 18.77 -59.85
CA ALA A 207 -52.50 19.79 -60.17
C ALA A 207 -52.27 20.39 -61.56
N LEU A 208 -51.01 20.69 -61.94
CA LEU A 208 -50.66 21.18 -63.27
C LEU A 208 -50.96 20.15 -64.35
N GLU A 209 -50.58 18.88 -64.14
CA GLU A 209 -50.88 17.78 -65.04
C GLU A 209 -52.39 17.67 -65.26
N SER A 210 -53.18 17.67 -64.19
CA SER A 210 -54.65 17.65 -64.31
C SER A 210 -55.23 18.87 -65.05
N HIS A 211 -54.56 20.03 -64.97
CA HIS A 211 -54.98 21.22 -65.72
C HIS A 211 -54.66 21.07 -67.20
N PHE A 212 -53.44 20.63 -67.55
CA PHE A 212 -53.04 20.39 -68.93
C PHE A 212 -53.88 19.28 -69.59
N GLU A 213 -54.24 18.23 -68.86
CA GLU A 213 -55.13 17.17 -69.34
C GLU A 213 -56.51 17.74 -69.72
N LYS A 214 -57.12 18.52 -68.83
CA LYS A 214 -58.41 19.19 -69.08
C LYS A 214 -58.34 20.18 -70.25
N GLU A 215 -57.28 20.97 -70.31
CA GLU A 215 -57.08 21.94 -71.38
C GLU A 215 -56.94 21.24 -72.74
N ALA A 216 -56.20 20.13 -72.78
CA ALA A 216 -56.09 19.27 -73.96
C ALA A 216 -57.40 18.58 -74.33
N GLU A 217 -58.25 18.21 -73.38
CA GLU A 217 -59.61 17.70 -73.63
C GLU A 217 -60.50 18.79 -74.26
N VAL A 218 -60.56 19.98 -73.68
CA VAL A 218 -61.36 21.10 -74.21
C VAL A 218 -60.90 21.52 -75.60
N LEU A 219 -59.59 21.57 -75.85
CA LEU A 219 -59.06 21.86 -77.18
C LEU A 219 -59.43 20.77 -78.20
N ARG A 220 -59.41 19.50 -77.80
CA ARG A 220 -59.85 18.38 -78.65
C ARG A 220 -61.33 18.50 -79.02
N GLU A 221 -62.20 18.79 -78.04
CA GLU A 221 -63.63 19.01 -78.27
C GLU A 221 -63.88 20.17 -79.23
N LYS A 222 -63.20 21.31 -79.03
CA LYS A 222 -63.33 22.50 -79.90
C LYS A 222 -62.89 22.24 -81.34
N HIS A 223 -61.82 21.47 -81.53
CA HIS A 223 -61.26 21.21 -82.86
C HIS A 223 -61.78 19.92 -83.51
N GLY A 224 -62.68 19.17 -82.86
CA GLY A 224 -63.26 17.94 -83.40
C GLY A 224 -62.24 16.80 -83.60
N VAL A 225 -61.15 16.79 -82.84
CA VAL A 225 -60.07 15.80 -82.97
C VAL A 225 -60.37 14.59 -82.09
N ALA A 226 -60.35 13.39 -82.66
CA ALA A 226 -60.57 12.13 -81.94
C ALA A 226 -59.56 11.95 -80.78
N PRO A 227 -59.95 11.31 -79.65
CA PRO A 227 -59.05 11.11 -78.53
C PRO A 227 -57.82 10.30 -78.93
N LYS A 228 -56.65 10.72 -78.41
CA LYS A 228 -55.38 10.04 -78.63
C LYS A 228 -55.48 8.61 -78.06
N ALA A 229 -55.23 7.61 -78.89
CA ALA A 229 -55.22 6.22 -78.46
C ALA A 229 -54.21 6.06 -77.31
N THR A 230 -54.64 5.51 -76.18
CA THR A 230 -53.89 5.51 -74.92
C THR A 230 -52.64 4.63 -74.95
N ASN A 231 -52.44 3.82 -75.99
CA ASN A 231 -51.28 2.94 -76.11
C ASN A 231 -50.84 2.79 -77.58
N THR A 232 -49.87 3.58 -78.03
CA THR A 232 -49.16 3.33 -79.30
C THR A 232 -47.84 2.58 -79.13
N PHE A 233 -47.45 2.24 -77.90
CA PHE A 233 -46.15 1.61 -77.59
C PHE A 233 -46.21 0.34 -76.73
N SER A 234 -47.38 -0.08 -76.23
CA SER A 234 -47.49 -1.30 -75.41
C SER A 234 -47.42 -2.61 -76.21
N SER A 235 -47.15 -2.54 -77.51
CA SER A 235 -47.06 -3.70 -78.41
C SER A 235 -45.65 -3.97 -78.93
N PHE A 236 -44.61 -3.35 -78.35
CA PHE A 236 -43.22 -3.48 -78.82
C PHE A 236 -42.30 -4.29 -77.89
N ASP A 237 -42.78 -4.77 -76.74
CA ASP A 237 -42.02 -5.70 -75.90
C ASP A 237 -42.44 -7.15 -76.23
N GLY A 238 -41.70 -7.74 -77.17
CA GLY A 238 -41.64 -9.17 -77.48
C GLY A 238 -40.20 -9.64 -77.47
#